data_AF-A0A1E5CAY1-F1
#
_entry.id   AF-A0A1E5CAY1-F1
#
_cell.length_a   1.000
_cell.length_b   1.000
_cell.length_c   1.000
_cell.angle_alpha   90.00
_cell.angle_beta   90.00
_cell.angle_gamma   90.00
#
_symmetry.space_group_name_H-M   'P 1'
#
loop_
_entity.id
_entity.type
_entity.pdbx_description
1 polymer ?
#
loop_
_entity_poly.entity_id
_entity_poly.type
_entity_poly.pdbx_seq_one_letter_code
_entity_poly.pdbx_strand_id
1 'polypeptide(L)'
;MNDVQVHSGEYQFALRQSMWLQTVVGTCVIVCIWDEENQSGGMCHYRLPVAPEAITMGEHANDYGTCAIPNLLKKFKHSSSKLANLRTWVLGGGQVHDGAFMQSQQIGERNVLVALDILAQYGLPIVGASVGGSSGRQIRFNPKSGVVDFRFLDDTPRDAESAESALGSRAQWVYVVSASETFFTLIEKTLGTDPSIHLHVLPDLESVSRYFSHQAPQALIIDAQNLPTTSLVFTSLPAMFTPLNLPTVVVADGVTALNGTHYRTLVSVVGNRILVSTPQCLVKVLASAIHLNTLSTPLKTQLAALPSTHPSNNRKGKPTGVVLIGSSTGGVDALDVLLTQFPGDMPPICIAQHIPQDYSMALVERLNTKTPLTVKEAVDGEVLTQSHVYFAPGNHHIKLVQLSDGNVVVRATLDPPINSFRPSVDYLFDSATKIKGLHIVAALLTGMGSDGAKGLHHLKHQGAFTLVQDEKSCVVYGMGRVAKELGAVCRTVPIHEMARAIIEAYQGAFASELSHGKTDELTKELR
;
A
#
# COMPACT_ATOMS: atom_id res chain seq x y z
N MET A 1 -14.56 32.75 -21.19
CA MET A 1 -13.47 32.53 -20.20
C MET A 1 -12.70 31.32 -20.69
N ASN A 2 -11.38 31.40 -20.76
CA ASN A 2 -10.57 30.29 -21.26
C ASN A 2 -10.43 29.25 -20.15
N ASP A 3 -11.07 28.11 -20.32
CA ASP A 3 -10.84 26.93 -19.48
C ASP A 3 -9.41 26.44 -19.74
N VAL A 4 -8.64 26.21 -18.68
CA VAL A 4 -7.25 25.76 -18.75
C VAL A 4 -7.18 24.29 -18.40
N GLN A 5 -6.71 23.51 -19.36
CA GLN A 5 -6.45 22.09 -19.15
C GLN A 5 -5.21 21.93 -18.28
N VAL A 6 -5.30 21.09 -17.24
CA VAL A 6 -4.15 20.70 -16.42
C VAL A 6 -3.83 19.25 -16.74
N HIS A 7 -2.69 19.04 -17.40
CA HIS A 7 -2.28 17.71 -17.80
C HIS A 7 -1.68 16.93 -16.64
N SER A 8 -1.54 15.63 -16.85
CA SER A 8 -0.86 14.77 -15.89
C SER A 8 0.58 15.21 -15.68
N GLY A 9 1.03 15.23 -14.43
CA GLY A 9 2.36 15.70 -14.05
C GLY A 9 2.46 17.22 -13.94
N GLU A 10 1.33 17.94 -14.04
CA GLU A 10 1.29 19.39 -13.94
C GLU A 10 0.58 19.85 -12.67
N TYR A 11 0.85 21.11 -12.30
CA TYR A 11 0.00 21.84 -11.40
C TYR A 11 -0.22 23.25 -11.95
N GLN A 12 -1.39 23.82 -11.65
CA GLN A 12 -1.73 25.19 -12.00
C GLN A 12 -2.14 25.95 -10.74
N PHE A 13 -1.78 27.22 -10.67
CA PHE A 13 -2.13 28.12 -9.58
C PHE A 13 -2.61 29.46 -10.16
N ALA A 14 -3.61 30.06 -9.52
CA ALA A 14 -4.13 31.36 -9.90
C ALA A 14 -4.48 32.19 -8.65
N LEU A 15 -4.22 33.50 -8.74
CA LEU A 15 -4.49 34.48 -7.69
C LEU A 15 -5.47 35.52 -8.20
N ARG A 16 -6.65 35.64 -7.57
CA ARG A 16 -7.72 36.61 -7.88
C ARG A 16 -8.24 36.56 -9.32
N GLN A 17 -7.90 35.51 -10.07
CA GLN A 17 -8.30 35.30 -11.46
C GLN A 17 -9.39 34.24 -11.52
N SER A 18 -10.53 34.58 -12.10
CA SER A 18 -11.59 33.60 -12.35
C SER A 18 -11.33 32.90 -13.67
N MET A 19 -11.08 31.60 -13.56
CA MET A 19 -10.86 30.68 -14.68
C MET A 19 -11.29 29.29 -14.21
N TRP A 20 -11.55 28.39 -15.15
CA TRP A 20 -11.75 27.00 -14.83
C TRP A 20 -10.48 26.22 -15.13
N LEU A 21 -9.94 25.56 -14.11
CA LEU A 21 -8.93 24.53 -14.26
C LEU A 21 -9.67 23.22 -14.49
N GLN A 22 -9.36 22.49 -15.55
CA GLN A 22 -10.06 21.26 -15.88
C GLN A 22 -9.11 20.11 -16.21
N THR A 23 -9.53 18.91 -15.90
CA THR A 23 -8.77 17.69 -16.16
C THR A 23 -9.68 16.49 -16.23
N VAL A 24 -9.14 15.38 -16.72
CA VAL A 24 -9.79 14.07 -16.75
C VAL A 24 -8.86 13.08 -16.06
N VAL A 25 -9.39 12.28 -15.13
CA VAL A 25 -8.62 11.33 -14.35
C VAL A 25 -9.25 9.95 -14.29
N GLY A 26 -8.41 8.93 -14.41
CA GLY A 26 -8.71 7.55 -14.03
C GLY A 26 -8.03 7.21 -12.71
N THR A 27 -6.91 6.46 -12.78
CA THR A 27 -6.06 6.08 -11.63
C THR A 27 -5.25 7.22 -11.02
N CYS A 28 -5.14 8.35 -11.73
CA CYS A 28 -4.47 9.56 -11.24
C CYS A 28 -5.31 10.26 -10.17
N VAL A 29 -4.66 11.07 -9.32
CA VAL A 29 -5.36 11.85 -8.29
C VAL A 29 -5.10 13.34 -8.48
N ILE A 30 -6.16 14.11 -8.24
CA ILE A 30 -6.17 15.55 -8.22
C ILE A 30 -6.28 16.03 -6.78
N VAL A 31 -5.43 17.00 -6.42
CA VAL A 31 -5.60 17.79 -5.21
C VAL A 31 -5.88 19.24 -5.60
N CYS A 32 -7.07 19.73 -5.22
CA CYS A 32 -7.41 21.15 -5.32
C CYS A 32 -7.18 21.80 -3.97
N ILE A 33 -6.58 22.99 -3.96
CA ILE A 33 -6.34 23.79 -2.77
C ILE A 33 -6.91 25.19 -3.03
N TRP A 34 -7.63 25.74 -2.06
CA TRP A 34 -8.27 27.05 -2.18
C TRP A 34 -8.06 27.87 -0.91
N ASP A 35 -7.84 29.17 -1.09
CA ASP A 35 -7.80 30.19 -0.06
C ASP A 35 -8.91 31.22 -0.35
N GLU A 36 -9.93 31.22 0.50
CA GLU A 36 -11.07 32.12 0.37
C GLU A 36 -10.68 33.59 0.53
N GLU A 37 -9.82 33.90 1.51
CA GLU A 37 -9.45 35.27 1.87
C GLU A 37 -8.66 35.94 0.73
N ASN A 38 -7.74 35.21 0.13
CA ASN A 38 -6.92 35.71 -0.97
C ASN A 38 -7.57 35.51 -2.36
N GLN A 39 -8.71 34.81 -2.42
CA GLN A 39 -9.33 34.36 -3.66
C GLN A 39 -8.29 33.69 -4.58
N SER A 40 -7.50 32.80 -4.01
CA SER A 40 -6.44 32.08 -4.71
C SER A 40 -6.70 30.58 -4.65
N GLY A 41 -6.26 29.87 -5.67
CA GLY A 41 -6.47 28.45 -5.75
C GLY A 41 -5.48 27.78 -6.68
N GLY A 42 -5.28 26.50 -6.48
CA GLY A 42 -4.48 25.69 -7.38
C GLY A 42 -4.91 24.24 -7.42
N MET A 43 -4.55 23.57 -8.50
CA MET A 43 -4.88 22.18 -8.78
C MET A 43 -3.62 21.46 -9.23
N CYS A 44 -3.29 20.32 -8.62
CA CYS A 44 -2.23 19.45 -9.12
C CYS A 44 -2.79 18.12 -9.58
N HIS A 45 -2.19 17.55 -10.62
CA HIS A 45 -2.56 16.27 -11.23
C HIS A 45 -1.34 15.36 -11.23
N TYR A 46 -1.33 14.34 -10.37
CA TYR A 46 -0.23 13.38 -10.28
C TYR A 46 -0.71 11.95 -10.54
N ARG A 47 0.21 11.11 -11.01
CA ARG A 47 -0.07 9.73 -11.43
C ARG A 47 0.43 8.67 -10.47
N LEU A 48 1.47 8.99 -9.72
CA LEU A 48 2.22 8.04 -8.91
C LEU A 48 2.29 8.51 -7.46
N PRO A 49 2.36 7.60 -6.49
CA PRO A 49 2.24 7.99 -5.10
C PRO A 49 3.53 8.68 -4.61
N VAL A 50 4.68 8.01 -4.69
CA VAL A 50 5.93 8.46 -4.05
C VAL A 50 7.04 8.62 -5.07
N ALA A 51 7.70 9.78 -5.06
CA ALA A 51 8.85 10.08 -5.90
C ALA A 51 10.10 9.32 -5.41
N PRO A 52 10.85 8.65 -6.32
CA PRO A 52 12.22 8.23 -6.04
C PRO A 52 13.10 9.46 -5.76
N GLU A 53 14.06 9.35 -4.83
CA GLU A 53 14.94 10.46 -4.41
C GLU A 53 15.63 11.15 -5.60
N ALA A 54 16.00 10.40 -6.64
CA ALA A 54 16.63 10.92 -7.85
C ALA A 54 15.75 11.88 -8.70
N ILE A 55 14.42 11.86 -8.51
CA ILE A 55 13.46 12.62 -9.33
C ILE A 55 12.92 13.86 -8.58
N THR A 56 13.24 14.02 -7.30
CA THR A 56 12.72 15.09 -6.42
C THR A 56 13.01 16.52 -6.89
N MET A 57 13.95 16.70 -7.82
CA MET A 57 14.37 18.01 -8.39
C MET A 57 14.27 18.09 -9.93
N GLY A 58 13.67 17.09 -10.61
CA GLY A 58 13.66 16.99 -12.09
C GLY A 58 12.35 17.38 -12.78
N GLU A 59 12.33 17.37 -14.13
CA GLU A 59 11.19 17.73 -14.99
C GLU A 59 9.92 16.88 -14.77
N HIS A 60 10.03 15.74 -14.08
CA HIS A 60 8.93 14.82 -13.77
C HIS A 60 8.59 14.73 -12.28
N ALA A 61 9.12 15.62 -11.43
CA ALA A 61 8.86 15.58 -9.99
C ALA A 61 7.34 15.57 -9.69
N ASN A 62 6.56 16.34 -10.44
CA ASN A 62 5.12 16.48 -10.22
C ASN A 62 4.28 15.28 -10.72
N ASP A 63 4.88 14.26 -11.34
CA ASP A 63 4.19 12.99 -11.58
C ASP A 63 3.86 12.27 -10.26
N TYR A 64 4.48 12.67 -9.15
CA TYR A 64 4.40 12.04 -7.84
C TYR A 64 3.68 12.90 -6.80
N GLY A 65 2.75 12.32 -6.04
CA GLY A 65 2.00 13.00 -4.99
C GLY A 65 2.90 13.66 -3.94
N THR A 66 3.98 12.98 -3.53
CA THR A 66 5.00 13.48 -2.59
C THR A 66 5.73 14.74 -3.05
N CYS A 67 5.66 15.10 -4.33
CA CYS A 67 6.29 16.29 -4.87
C CYS A 67 5.26 17.29 -5.38
N ALA A 68 4.22 16.84 -6.08
CA ALA A 68 3.18 17.68 -6.66
C ALA A 68 2.43 18.52 -5.62
N ILE A 69 2.03 17.90 -4.49
CA ILE A 69 1.27 18.59 -3.43
C ILE A 69 2.15 19.62 -2.71
N PRO A 70 3.38 19.30 -2.26
CA PRO A 70 4.28 20.31 -1.69
C PRO A 70 4.65 21.43 -2.66
N ASN A 71 4.86 21.13 -3.95
CA ASN A 71 5.18 22.14 -4.95
C ASN A 71 4.01 23.11 -5.19
N LEU A 72 2.77 22.61 -5.20
CA LEU A 72 1.59 23.46 -5.24
C LEU A 72 1.49 24.34 -3.99
N LEU A 73 1.72 23.79 -2.80
CA LEU A 73 1.70 24.53 -1.54
C LEU A 73 2.74 25.66 -1.46
N LYS A 74 3.92 25.48 -2.09
CA LYS A 74 4.91 26.55 -2.20
C LYS A 74 4.32 27.79 -2.90
N LYS A 75 3.42 27.64 -3.87
CA LYS A 75 2.78 28.79 -4.55
C LYS A 75 1.90 29.61 -3.61
N PHE A 76 1.19 28.96 -2.69
CA PHE A 76 0.40 29.65 -1.66
C PHE A 76 1.26 30.41 -0.65
N LYS A 77 2.45 29.90 -0.31
CA LYS A 77 3.40 30.65 0.54
C LYS A 77 3.84 31.96 -0.12
N HIS A 78 4.00 31.97 -1.44
CA HIS A 78 4.37 33.17 -2.19
C HIS A 78 3.22 34.18 -2.37
N SER A 79 1.96 33.79 -2.11
CA SER A 79 0.80 34.68 -2.17
C SER A 79 0.33 35.20 -0.80
N SER A 80 1.16 35.08 0.24
CA SER A 80 0.83 35.45 1.63
C SER A 80 -0.36 34.68 2.25
N SER A 81 -0.72 33.53 1.68
CA SER A 81 -1.78 32.67 2.20
C SER A 81 -1.36 31.98 3.49
N LYS A 82 -2.25 31.92 4.47
CA LYS A 82 -2.04 31.18 5.73
C LYS A 82 -2.56 29.76 5.59
N LEU A 83 -1.80 28.77 6.06
CA LEU A 83 -2.20 27.35 6.00
C LEU A 83 -3.58 27.08 6.61
N ALA A 84 -3.93 27.78 7.71
CA ALA A 84 -5.23 27.64 8.39
C ALA A 84 -6.44 28.06 7.55
N ASN A 85 -6.23 28.92 6.55
CA ASN A 85 -7.29 29.40 5.65
C ASN A 85 -7.48 28.50 4.44
N LEU A 86 -6.54 27.58 4.19
CA LEU A 86 -6.61 26.71 3.04
C LEU A 86 -7.69 25.64 3.22
N ARG A 87 -8.35 25.29 2.13
CA ARG A 87 -9.35 24.22 2.00
C ARG A 87 -8.96 23.31 0.85
N THR A 88 -9.13 22.00 1.02
CA THR A 88 -8.61 21.03 0.04
C THR A 88 -9.66 20.02 -0.41
N TRP A 89 -9.53 19.58 -1.66
CA TRP A 89 -10.33 18.49 -2.23
C TRP A 89 -9.42 17.42 -2.82
N VAL A 90 -9.80 16.14 -2.65
CA VAL A 90 -9.08 14.99 -3.22
C VAL A 90 -10.01 14.22 -4.16
N LEU A 91 -9.65 14.13 -5.44
CA LEU A 91 -10.53 13.61 -6.49
C LEU A 91 -9.75 12.64 -7.40
N GLY A 92 -10.38 11.55 -7.85
CA GLY A 92 -9.76 10.59 -8.79
C GLY A 92 -9.41 9.25 -8.15
N GLY A 93 -8.32 8.61 -8.57
CA GLY A 93 -7.91 7.30 -8.04
C GLY A 93 -8.88 6.15 -8.37
N GLY A 94 -9.64 6.28 -9.46
CA GLY A 94 -10.50 5.22 -9.99
C GLY A 94 -9.74 4.16 -10.80
N GLN A 95 -10.41 3.06 -11.14
CA GLN A 95 -9.87 1.88 -11.83
C GLN A 95 -10.53 1.72 -13.20
N VAL A 96 -10.11 2.54 -14.17
CA VAL A 96 -10.73 2.59 -15.51
C VAL A 96 -10.30 1.37 -16.34
N HIS A 97 -11.27 0.55 -16.73
CA HIS A 97 -11.06 -0.66 -17.53
C HIS A 97 -11.13 -0.32 -19.03
N ASP A 98 -9.99 0.04 -19.63
CA ASP A 98 -9.88 0.08 -21.10
C ASP A 98 -8.97 -1.07 -21.57
N GLY A 99 -9.61 -2.08 -22.19
CA GLY A 99 -9.05 -2.99 -23.20
C GLY A 99 -7.71 -3.68 -22.91
N ALA A 100 -7.76 -4.98 -22.63
CA ALA A 100 -6.69 -5.97 -22.86
C ALA A 100 -5.24 -5.51 -22.58
N PHE A 101 -5.00 -4.85 -21.46
CA PHE A 101 -3.65 -4.68 -20.92
C PHE A 101 -3.74 -4.54 -19.39
N MET A 102 -3.30 -5.61 -18.72
CA MET A 102 -2.91 -5.68 -17.31
C MET A 102 -3.96 -5.28 -16.25
N GLN A 103 -4.15 -6.18 -15.29
CA GLN A 103 -4.81 -5.91 -14.02
C GLN A 103 -4.12 -4.71 -13.36
N SER A 104 -4.66 -3.50 -13.54
CA SER A 104 -4.09 -2.29 -12.99
C SER A 104 -4.06 -2.40 -11.48
N GLN A 105 -2.86 -2.53 -10.94
CA GLN A 105 -2.54 -2.44 -9.52
C GLN A 105 -3.29 -1.27 -8.89
N GLN A 106 -3.54 -1.34 -7.57
CA GLN A 106 -4.18 -0.33 -6.70
C GLN A 106 -3.49 1.06 -6.67
N ILE A 107 -2.83 1.49 -7.75
CA ILE A 107 -2.19 2.78 -7.96
C ILE A 107 -3.15 3.93 -7.60
N GLY A 108 -4.41 3.83 -8.01
CA GLY A 108 -5.43 4.82 -7.64
C GLY A 108 -5.62 4.97 -6.13
N GLU A 109 -5.76 3.85 -5.41
CA GLU A 109 -5.90 3.82 -3.96
C GLU A 109 -4.65 4.39 -3.26
N ARG A 110 -3.45 4.04 -3.73
CA ARG A 110 -2.20 4.56 -3.15
C ARG A 110 -1.97 6.02 -3.42
N ASN A 111 -2.35 6.49 -4.61
CA ASN A 111 -2.34 7.91 -4.92
C ASN A 111 -3.22 8.64 -3.91
N VAL A 112 -4.43 8.15 -3.65
CA VAL A 112 -5.34 8.74 -2.65
C VAL A 112 -4.69 8.76 -1.27
N LEU A 113 -4.14 7.64 -0.80
CA LEU A 113 -3.48 7.56 0.51
C LEU A 113 -2.34 8.58 0.67
N VAL A 114 -1.51 8.77 -0.35
CA VAL A 114 -0.45 9.78 -0.32
C VAL A 114 -1.00 11.21 -0.25
N ALA A 115 -2.08 11.52 -0.97
CA ALA A 115 -2.73 12.82 -0.83
C ALA A 115 -3.21 13.05 0.60
N LEU A 116 -3.89 12.07 1.19
CA LEU A 116 -4.40 12.19 2.56
C LEU A 116 -3.26 12.39 3.57
N ASP A 117 -2.18 11.61 3.46
CA ASP A 117 -1.03 11.68 4.37
C ASP A 117 -0.32 13.04 4.28
N ILE A 118 -0.02 13.53 3.08
CA ILE A 118 0.67 14.82 2.91
C ILE A 118 -0.20 15.97 3.40
N LEU A 119 -1.49 15.98 3.05
CA LEU A 119 -2.41 17.03 3.51
C LEU A 119 -2.50 17.05 5.04
N ALA A 120 -2.52 15.88 5.68
CA ALA A 120 -2.47 15.76 7.14
C ALA A 120 -1.15 16.29 7.73
N GLN A 121 0.00 15.98 7.13
CA GLN A 121 1.32 16.49 7.56
C GLN A 121 1.40 18.03 7.51
N TYR A 122 0.76 18.65 6.52
CA TYR A 122 0.67 20.11 6.41
C TYR A 122 -0.49 20.73 7.22
N GLY A 123 -1.29 19.91 7.90
CA GLY A 123 -2.43 20.36 8.71
C GLY A 123 -3.57 20.97 7.90
N LEU A 124 -3.77 20.51 6.66
CA LEU A 124 -4.74 21.09 5.72
C LEU A 124 -6.09 20.36 5.79
N PRO A 125 -7.21 21.08 6.00
CA PRO A 125 -8.51 20.44 6.05
C PRO A 125 -8.95 19.99 4.65
N ILE A 126 -9.41 18.74 4.55
CA ILE A 126 -10.03 18.18 3.35
C ILE A 126 -11.52 18.41 3.46
N VAL A 127 -12.10 19.27 2.62
CA VAL A 127 -13.51 19.65 2.66
C VAL A 127 -14.39 18.88 1.66
N GLY A 128 -13.78 18.12 0.75
CA GLY A 128 -14.52 17.23 -0.15
C GLY A 128 -13.62 16.18 -0.81
N ALA A 129 -14.18 15.01 -1.07
CA ALA A 129 -13.47 13.95 -1.77
C ALA A 129 -14.39 13.18 -2.72
N SER A 130 -13.87 12.77 -3.88
CA SER A 130 -14.52 11.88 -4.84
C SER A 130 -13.47 10.94 -5.41
N VAL A 131 -13.22 9.85 -4.67
CA VAL A 131 -12.09 8.95 -4.91
C VAL A 131 -12.53 7.51 -5.21
N GLY A 132 -11.69 6.72 -5.88
CA GLY A 132 -11.96 5.30 -6.15
C GLY A 132 -12.95 5.05 -7.28
N GLY A 133 -13.65 3.89 -7.27
CA GLY A 133 -14.61 3.49 -8.31
C GLY A 133 -13.95 3.00 -9.60
N SER A 134 -14.75 2.59 -10.60
CA SER A 134 -14.27 2.06 -11.89
C SER A 134 -14.32 3.05 -13.06
N SER A 135 -14.95 4.22 -12.84
CA SER A 135 -15.17 5.20 -13.90
C SER A 135 -14.20 6.37 -13.81
N GLY A 136 -13.75 6.83 -14.97
CA GLY A 136 -13.01 8.07 -15.10
C GLY A 136 -13.88 9.27 -14.67
N ARG A 137 -13.22 10.35 -14.26
CA ARG A 137 -13.89 11.60 -13.87
C ARG A 137 -13.34 12.76 -14.66
N GLN A 138 -14.22 13.60 -15.20
CA GLN A 138 -13.84 14.96 -15.59
C GLN A 138 -14.07 15.88 -14.40
N ILE A 139 -13.04 16.66 -14.06
CA ILE A 139 -13.01 17.55 -12.90
C ILE A 139 -12.82 18.97 -13.41
N ARG A 140 -13.50 19.93 -12.77
CA ARG A 140 -13.33 21.37 -12.97
C ARG A 140 -13.20 22.05 -11.61
N PHE A 141 -12.27 22.99 -11.50
CA PHE A 141 -12.04 23.76 -10.29
C PHE A 141 -11.89 25.24 -10.64
N ASN A 142 -12.53 26.12 -9.88
CA ASN A 142 -12.43 27.56 -10.05
C ASN A 142 -11.58 28.18 -8.92
N PRO A 143 -10.32 28.58 -9.18
CA PRO A 143 -9.40 29.07 -8.16
C PRO A 143 -9.85 30.34 -7.42
N LYS A 144 -10.72 31.15 -8.03
CA LYS A 144 -11.22 32.39 -7.41
C LYS A 144 -12.34 32.11 -6.41
N SER A 145 -13.25 31.20 -6.75
CA SER A 145 -14.47 30.94 -5.98
C SER A 145 -14.43 29.69 -5.12
N GLY A 146 -13.44 28.81 -5.31
CA GLY A 146 -13.32 27.55 -4.56
C GLY A 146 -14.26 26.45 -5.06
N VAL A 147 -15.07 26.72 -6.09
CA VAL A 147 -16.03 25.76 -6.62
C VAL A 147 -15.30 24.62 -7.31
N VAL A 148 -15.66 23.39 -6.94
CA VAL A 148 -15.20 22.14 -7.53
C VAL A 148 -16.41 21.40 -8.11
N ASP A 149 -16.36 21.13 -9.41
CA ASP A 149 -17.33 20.29 -10.12
C ASP A 149 -16.64 19.03 -10.63
N PHE A 150 -17.37 17.91 -10.67
CA PHE A 150 -16.92 16.74 -11.39
C PHE A 150 -18.10 15.97 -11.99
N ARG A 151 -17.84 15.23 -13.07
CA ARG A 151 -18.76 14.27 -13.69
C ARG A 151 -18.03 12.98 -14.00
N PHE A 152 -18.73 11.86 -14.00
CA PHE A 152 -18.18 10.60 -14.48
C PHE A 152 -18.17 10.58 -16.02
N LEU A 153 -17.19 9.89 -16.61
CA LEU A 153 -17.02 9.84 -18.07
C LEU A 153 -17.92 8.79 -18.73
N ASP A 154 -18.31 7.75 -17.98
CA ASP A 154 -19.11 6.63 -18.49
C ASP A 154 -20.62 6.93 -18.50
N ASP A 155 -21.01 8.18 -18.29
CA ASP A 155 -22.40 8.63 -18.42
C ASP A 155 -22.80 8.73 -19.91
N THR A 156 -22.97 7.58 -20.57
CA THR A 156 -23.98 7.48 -21.64
C THR A 156 -25.33 7.12 -21.01
N PRO A 157 -26.46 7.65 -21.50
CA PRO A 157 -27.79 7.38 -20.96
C PRO A 157 -28.31 5.99 -21.33
N ARG A 158 -27.46 4.96 -21.21
CA ARG A 158 -27.80 3.54 -21.39
C ARG A 158 -27.43 2.66 -20.20
N ASP A 159 -26.61 3.14 -19.27
CA ASP A 159 -26.20 2.38 -18.08
C ASP A 159 -26.89 2.80 -16.78
N ALA A 160 -27.71 3.86 -16.84
CA ALA A 160 -28.56 4.26 -15.72
C ALA A 160 -29.68 3.24 -15.42
N GLU A 161 -30.09 2.41 -16.38
CA GLU A 161 -31.12 1.38 -16.19
C GLU A 161 -30.53 -0.02 -15.88
N SER A 162 -29.25 -0.27 -16.13
CA SER A 162 -28.64 -1.58 -15.92
C SER A 162 -27.99 -1.74 -14.55
N ALA A 163 -27.46 -0.66 -13.96
CA ALA A 163 -26.91 -0.65 -12.60
C ALA A 163 -27.99 -0.71 -11.49
N GLU A 164 -29.22 -0.27 -11.77
CA GLU A 164 -30.36 -0.42 -10.84
C GLU A 164 -30.82 -1.88 -10.69
N SER A 165 -30.47 -2.77 -11.63
CA SER A 165 -30.91 -4.18 -11.56
C SER A 165 -29.88 -5.17 -10.99
N ALA A 166 -28.61 -4.77 -10.85
CA ALA A 166 -27.56 -5.65 -10.32
C ALA A 166 -27.35 -5.54 -8.79
N LEU A 167 -27.94 -4.53 -8.14
CA LEU A 167 -28.02 -4.41 -6.68
C LEU A 167 -29.34 -4.99 -6.14
N GLY A 168 -29.74 -6.15 -6.65
CA GLY A 168 -30.90 -6.88 -6.15
C GLY A 168 -30.69 -7.39 -4.72
N SER A 169 -31.41 -6.78 -3.77
CA SER A 169 -31.98 -7.41 -2.58
C SER A 169 -31.05 -7.92 -1.46
N ARG A 170 -30.06 -7.15 -1.00
CA ARG A 170 -29.42 -7.46 0.30
C ARG A 170 -29.46 -6.27 1.24
N ALA A 171 -30.20 -6.45 2.34
CA ALA A 171 -30.24 -5.53 3.48
C ALA A 171 -28.82 -5.14 3.93
N GLN A 172 -28.53 -3.84 3.92
CA GLN A 172 -27.28 -3.25 4.36
C GLN A 172 -27.43 -2.75 5.80
N TRP A 173 -26.78 -3.45 6.73
CA TRP A 173 -26.70 -3.10 8.14
C TRP A 173 -25.62 -2.05 8.35
N VAL A 174 -26.01 -0.88 8.84
CA VAL A 174 -25.11 0.23 9.13
C VAL A 174 -25.24 0.58 10.61
N TYR A 175 -24.12 0.56 11.31
CA TYR A 175 -24.10 0.89 12.73
C TYR A 175 -23.82 2.38 12.90
N VAL A 176 -24.59 3.04 13.74
CA VAL A 176 -24.47 4.47 14.05
C VAL A 176 -24.02 4.61 15.49
N VAL A 177 -22.83 5.16 15.71
CA VAL A 177 -22.26 5.38 17.03
C VAL A 177 -22.43 6.85 17.41
N SER A 178 -23.38 7.12 18.28
CA SER A 178 -23.61 8.44 18.87
C SER A 178 -24.47 8.32 20.14
N ALA A 179 -24.22 9.21 21.10
CA ALA A 179 -25.07 9.41 22.27
C ALA A 179 -26.10 10.54 22.04
N SER A 180 -26.11 11.15 20.86
CA SER A 180 -26.94 12.30 20.52
C SER A 180 -28.21 11.86 19.76
N GLU A 181 -29.38 12.03 20.40
CA GLU A 181 -30.67 11.75 19.75
C GLU A 181 -30.93 12.66 18.53
N THR A 182 -30.43 13.89 18.56
CA THR A 182 -30.55 14.83 17.44
C THR A 182 -29.70 14.37 16.25
N PHE A 183 -28.50 13.84 16.51
CA PHE A 183 -27.67 13.23 15.49
C PHE A 183 -28.35 11.99 14.89
N PHE A 184 -28.89 11.09 15.73
CA PHE A 184 -29.60 9.93 15.22
C PHE A 184 -30.79 10.30 14.33
N THR A 185 -31.61 11.26 14.75
CA THR A 185 -32.76 11.78 13.98
C THR A 185 -32.31 12.33 12.62
N LEU A 186 -31.15 13.00 12.58
CA LEU A 186 -30.55 13.50 11.35
C LEU A 186 -30.12 12.35 10.41
N ILE A 187 -29.50 11.29 10.96
CA ILE A 187 -29.08 10.12 10.19
C ILE A 187 -30.30 9.34 9.66
N GLU A 188 -31.34 9.12 10.48
CA GLU A 188 -32.59 8.48 10.04
C GLU A 188 -33.26 9.28 8.92
N LYS A 189 -33.35 10.60 9.06
CA LYS A 189 -33.92 11.44 7.99
C LYS A 189 -33.11 11.35 6.69
N THR A 190 -31.80 11.17 6.80
CA THR A 190 -30.86 11.16 5.67
C THR A 190 -30.79 9.80 4.98
N LEU A 191 -30.84 8.69 5.73
CA LEU A 191 -30.63 7.32 5.23
C LEU A 191 -31.85 6.41 5.35
N GLY A 192 -32.77 6.68 6.28
CA GLY A 192 -33.98 5.87 6.51
C GLY A 192 -35.04 6.00 5.43
N THR A 193 -34.81 6.83 4.40
CA THR A 193 -35.62 6.87 3.19
C THR A 193 -35.29 5.73 2.21
N ASP A 194 -34.14 5.08 2.38
CA ASP A 194 -33.72 3.92 1.60
C ASP A 194 -34.11 2.62 2.31
N PRO A 195 -35.05 1.83 1.78
CA PRO A 195 -35.51 0.59 2.42
C PRO A 195 -34.45 -0.52 2.42
N SER A 196 -33.33 -0.35 1.70
CA SER A 196 -32.22 -1.29 1.70
C SER A 196 -31.22 -1.07 2.84
N ILE A 197 -31.30 0.06 3.56
CA ILE A 197 -30.38 0.42 4.66
C ILE A 197 -31.10 0.22 6.01
N HIS A 198 -30.56 -0.67 6.83
CA HIS A 198 -31.00 -0.91 8.20
C HIS A 198 -30.02 -0.27 9.17
N LEU A 199 -30.49 0.77 9.86
CA LEU A 199 -29.70 1.48 10.87
C LEU A 199 -29.82 0.80 12.23
N HIS A 200 -28.69 0.66 12.93
CA HIS A 200 -28.67 0.23 14.32
C HIS A 200 -27.82 1.20 15.15
N VAL A 201 -28.43 1.78 16.19
CA VAL A 201 -27.77 2.81 17.02
C VAL A 201 -27.07 2.16 18.19
N LEU A 202 -25.84 2.58 18.40
CA LEU A 202 -25.01 2.15 19.50
C LEU A 202 -24.49 3.38 20.26
N PRO A 203 -24.42 3.31 21.60
CA PRO A 203 -24.02 4.47 22.40
C PRO A 203 -22.51 4.76 22.32
N ASP A 204 -21.70 3.75 22.01
CA ASP A 204 -20.24 3.82 22.00
C ASP A 204 -19.59 2.75 21.09
N LEU A 205 -18.28 2.92 20.86
CA LEU A 205 -17.47 2.00 20.04
C LEU A 205 -17.26 0.63 20.71
N GLU A 206 -17.33 0.52 22.04
CA GLU A 206 -17.20 -0.75 22.73
C GLU A 206 -18.40 -1.66 22.43
N SER A 207 -19.59 -1.06 22.38
CA SER A 207 -20.85 -1.70 22.04
C SER A 207 -20.82 -2.29 20.62
N VAL A 208 -20.11 -1.64 19.67
CA VAL A 208 -19.93 -2.17 18.30
C VAL A 208 -19.37 -3.59 18.35
N SER A 209 -18.36 -3.84 19.16
CA SER A 209 -17.73 -5.17 19.23
C SER A 209 -18.64 -6.26 19.80
N ARG A 210 -19.50 -5.90 20.77
CA ARG A 210 -20.46 -6.83 21.38
C ARG A 210 -21.57 -7.20 20.38
N TYR A 211 -22.06 -6.23 19.61
CA TYR A 211 -23.12 -6.43 18.62
C TYR A 211 -22.62 -7.00 17.28
N PHE A 212 -21.33 -6.83 16.95
CA PHE A 212 -20.71 -7.40 15.76
C PHE A 212 -20.86 -8.93 15.70
N SER A 213 -20.88 -9.60 16.86
CA SER A 213 -21.03 -11.05 16.98
C SER A 213 -22.46 -11.54 16.69
N HIS A 214 -23.46 -10.65 16.80
CA HIS A 214 -24.86 -10.95 16.51
C HIS A 214 -25.21 -10.65 15.05
N GLN A 215 -24.70 -9.54 14.52
CA GLN A 215 -24.93 -9.12 13.14
C GLN A 215 -23.76 -8.27 12.66
N ALA A 216 -23.16 -8.63 11.52
CA ALA A 216 -22.00 -7.92 10.99
C ALA A 216 -22.43 -6.74 10.11
N PRO A 217 -22.12 -5.48 10.49
CA PRO A 217 -22.43 -4.31 9.69
C PRO A 217 -21.54 -4.23 8.44
N GLN A 218 -22.03 -3.56 7.40
CA GLN A 218 -21.28 -3.27 6.18
C GLN A 218 -20.48 -1.96 6.28
N ALA A 219 -20.90 -1.04 7.17
CA ALA A 219 -20.21 0.20 7.47
C ALA A 219 -20.56 0.73 8.87
N LEU A 220 -19.71 1.64 9.35
CA LEU A 220 -19.87 2.34 10.62
C LEU A 220 -20.01 3.85 10.36
N ILE A 221 -20.95 4.50 11.05
CA ILE A 221 -21.08 5.95 11.11
C ILE A 221 -20.74 6.37 12.53
N ILE A 222 -19.87 7.36 12.71
CA ILE A 222 -19.49 7.88 14.02
C ILE A 222 -19.77 9.38 14.06
N ASP A 223 -20.46 9.84 15.09
CA ASP A 223 -20.56 11.27 15.39
C ASP A 223 -19.21 11.81 15.86
N ALA A 224 -18.68 12.84 15.19
CA ALA A 224 -17.41 13.46 15.53
C ALA A 224 -17.38 14.01 16.97
N GLN A 225 -18.54 14.34 17.54
CA GLN A 225 -18.66 14.81 18.93
C GLN A 225 -18.47 13.66 19.96
N ASN A 226 -18.56 12.41 19.51
CA ASN A 226 -18.46 11.19 20.32
C ASN A 226 -17.13 10.45 20.14
N LEU A 227 -16.14 11.10 19.53
CA LEU A 227 -14.81 10.52 19.37
C LEU A 227 -14.12 10.32 20.72
N PRO A 228 -13.44 9.19 20.94
CA PRO A 228 -12.77 8.91 22.21
C PRO A 228 -11.63 9.92 22.45
N THR A 229 -11.66 10.60 23.60
CA THR A 229 -10.76 11.72 23.95
C THR A 229 -9.54 11.32 24.79
N THR A 230 -9.48 10.09 25.34
CA THR A 230 -8.38 9.61 26.21
C THR A 230 -7.75 8.31 25.69
N SER A 231 -6.41 8.24 25.70
CA SER A 231 -5.63 6.99 25.52
C SER A 231 -5.73 6.01 26.70
N LEU A 232 -6.62 6.27 27.66
CA LEU A 232 -6.76 5.55 28.92
C LEU A 232 -8.21 5.07 29.11
N VAL A 233 -8.69 4.16 28.23
CA VAL A 233 -9.63 3.08 28.59
C VAL A 233 -9.55 2.01 27.50
N PHE A 234 -8.52 1.18 27.52
CA PHE A 234 -8.62 -0.20 27.01
C PHE A 234 -7.75 -1.11 27.88
N THR A 235 -7.83 -0.93 29.20
CA THR A 235 -7.14 -1.77 30.20
C THR A 235 -7.92 -3.04 30.53
N SER A 236 -9.09 -3.26 29.90
CA SER A 236 -9.95 -4.42 30.16
C SER A 236 -10.45 -5.14 28.91
N LEU A 237 -9.99 -4.77 27.70
CA LEU A 237 -10.15 -5.67 26.56
C LEU A 237 -8.97 -6.65 26.54
N PRO A 238 -9.20 -7.97 26.47
CA PRO A 238 -8.12 -8.94 26.38
C PRO A 238 -7.21 -8.57 25.19
N ALA A 239 -5.91 -8.86 25.32
CA ALA A 239 -4.80 -8.53 24.42
C ALA A 239 -4.89 -9.15 23.00
N MET A 240 -6.08 -9.12 22.41
CA MET A 240 -6.52 -9.93 21.29
C MET A 240 -7.66 -9.21 20.54
N PHE A 241 -7.54 -7.90 20.31
CA PHE A 241 -8.46 -7.19 19.40
C PHE A 241 -7.77 -6.97 18.06
N THR A 242 -8.21 -7.73 17.05
CA THR A 242 -7.91 -7.43 15.65
C THR A 242 -8.81 -6.26 15.23
N PRO A 243 -8.27 -5.21 14.57
CA PRO A 243 -9.10 -4.10 14.10
C PRO A 243 -10.20 -4.61 13.16
N LEU A 244 -11.40 -4.06 13.30
CA LEU A 244 -12.60 -4.54 12.59
C LEU A 244 -12.49 -4.40 11.06
N ASN A 245 -11.58 -3.55 10.57
CA ASN A 245 -11.35 -3.24 9.15
C ASN A 245 -12.63 -2.82 8.41
N LEU A 246 -13.54 -2.16 9.15
CA LEU A 246 -14.81 -1.69 8.63
C LEU A 246 -14.65 -0.31 8.00
N PRO A 247 -15.28 -0.06 6.86
CA PRO A 247 -15.37 1.30 6.34
C PRO A 247 -16.13 2.17 7.35
N THR A 248 -15.48 3.23 7.81
CA THR A 248 -15.98 4.09 8.88
C THR A 248 -16.11 5.52 8.37
N VAL A 249 -17.30 6.10 8.51
CA VAL A 249 -17.59 7.50 8.15
C VAL A 249 -17.80 8.31 9.42
N VAL A 250 -16.88 9.22 9.71
CA VAL A 250 -17.04 10.20 10.79
C VAL A 250 -17.85 11.38 10.26
N VAL A 251 -18.95 11.72 10.93
CA VAL A 251 -19.85 12.81 10.54
C VAL A 251 -19.69 13.99 11.48
N ALA A 252 -19.48 15.18 10.92
CA ALA A 252 -19.32 16.42 11.66
C ALA A 252 -20.17 17.55 11.05
N ASP A 253 -20.61 18.51 11.87
CA ASP A 253 -21.43 19.67 11.45
C ASP A 253 -20.74 20.55 10.38
N GLY A 254 -19.41 20.46 10.29
CA GLY A 254 -18.59 20.95 9.19
C GLY A 254 -17.39 20.04 9.01
N VAL A 255 -16.71 20.10 7.87
CA VAL A 255 -15.56 19.22 7.61
C VAL A 255 -14.32 19.72 8.35
N THR A 256 -14.14 19.24 9.58
CA THR A 256 -12.98 19.50 10.44
C THR A 256 -12.05 18.28 10.44
N ALA A 257 -10.73 18.51 10.41
CA ALA A 257 -9.76 17.43 10.46
C ALA A 257 -9.84 16.70 11.80
N LEU A 258 -9.79 15.36 11.78
CA LEU A 258 -9.62 14.57 13.00
C LEU A 258 -8.28 14.95 13.64
N ASN A 259 -8.30 15.28 14.92
CA ASN A 259 -7.06 15.44 15.69
C ASN A 259 -6.23 14.14 15.60
N GLY A 260 -4.90 14.24 15.45
CA GLY A 260 -4.01 13.08 15.35
C GLY A 260 -4.15 12.07 16.49
N THR A 261 -4.56 12.49 17.69
CA THR A 261 -4.90 11.56 18.78
C THR A 261 -6.20 10.81 18.51
N HIS A 262 -7.27 11.51 18.10
CA HIS A 262 -8.56 10.87 17.74
C HIS A 262 -8.40 9.91 16.56
N TYR A 263 -7.61 10.27 15.56
CA TYR A 263 -7.34 9.41 14.40
C TYR A 263 -6.59 8.13 14.80
N ARG A 264 -5.50 8.22 15.58
CA ARG A 264 -4.76 7.03 16.04
C ARG A 264 -5.61 6.10 16.89
N THR A 265 -6.41 6.65 17.81
CA THR A 265 -7.32 5.85 18.65
C THR A 265 -8.39 5.17 17.79
N LEU A 266 -8.98 5.87 16.82
CA LEU A 266 -9.92 5.25 15.88
C LEU A 266 -9.27 4.13 15.06
N VAL A 267 -8.08 4.36 14.50
CA VAL A 267 -7.38 3.35 13.69
C VAL A 267 -7.13 2.07 14.48
N SER A 268 -6.80 2.15 15.77
CA SER A 268 -6.63 0.97 16.62
C SER A 268 -7.91 0.15 16.86
N VAL A 269 -9.09 0.75 16.66
CA VAL A 269 -10.39 0.12 16.94
C VAL A 269 -11.07 -0.34 15.65
N VAL A 270 -11.20 0.56 14.67
CA VAL A 270 -11.99 0.33 13.45
C VAL A 270 -11.13 0.00 12.22
N GLY A 271 -9.81 0.19 12.30
CA GLY A 271 -8.88 0.04 11.20
C GLY A 271 -8.62 1.34 10.43
N ASN A 272 -7.90 1.25 9.33
CA ASN A 272 -7.38 2.41 8.58
C ASN A 272 -8.36 2.98 7.53
N ARG A 273 -9.59 2.48 7.46
CA ARG A 273 -10.61 2.88 6.45
C ARG A 273 -11.55 3.95 6.97
N ILE A 274 -10.98 5.11 7.32
CA ILE A 274 -11.71 6.21 7.96
C ILE A 274 -11.93 7.35 6.95
N LEU A 275 -13.19 7.73 6.76
CA LEU A 275 -13.63 8.86 5.95
C LEU A 275 -14.29 9.90 6.83
N VAL A 276 -14.30 11.16 6.40
CA VAL A 276 -15.02 12.25 7.09
C VAL A 276 -16.07 12.82 6.14
N SER A 277 -17.28 13.03 6.63
CA SER A 277 -18.41 13.56 5.86
C SER A 277 -19.15 14.64 6.65
N THR A 278 -19.79 15.57 5.94
CA THR A 278 -20.90 16.33 6.51
C THR A 278 -22.20 15.54 6.39
N PRO A 279 -23.27 15.91 7.12
CA PRO A 279 -24.59 15.30 6.95
C PRO A 279 -25.11 15.37 5.50
N GLN A 280 -24.86 16.48 4.78
CA GLN A 280 -25.36 16.68 3.42
C GLN A 280 -24.72 15.73 2.40
N CYS A 281 -23.48 15.29 2.65
CA CYS A 281 -22.74 14.39 1.77
C CYS A 281 -22.80 12.91 2.21
N LEU A 282 -23.43 12.63 3.35
CA LEU A 282 -23.37 11.33 4.01
C LEU A 282 -23.80 10.17 3.12
N VAL A 283 -24.91 10.30 2.38
CA VAL A 283 -25.42 9.23 1.51
C VAL A 283 -24.38 8.79 0.49
N LYS A 284 -23.73 9.76 -0.16
CA LYS A 284 -22.73 9.51 -1.20
C LYS A 284 -21.43 8.94 -0.63
N VAL A 285 -20.98 9.48 0.51
CA VAL A 285 -19.76 9.03 1.18
C VAL A 285 -19.95 7.62 1.75
N LEU A 286 -21.10 7.33 2.36
CA LEU A 286 -21.43 6.00 2.89
C LEU A 286 -21.54 4.96 1.78
N ALA A 287 -22.22 5.25 0.68
CA ALA A 287 -22.30 4.35 -0.48
C ALA A 287 -20.89 4.03 -1.01
N SER A 288 -20.01 5.04 -1.08
CA SER A 288 -18.62 4.85 -1.48
C SER A 288 -17.84 4.00 -0.47
N ALA A 289 -18.06 4.21 0.83
CA ALA A 289 -17.41 3.46 1.90
C ALA A 289 -17.80 1.97 1.88
N ILE A 290 -19.09 1.68 1.70
CA ILE A 290 -19.63 0.31 1.58
C ILE A 290 -19.10 -0.36 0.30
N HIS A 291 -19.11 0.35 -0.82
CA HIS A 291 -18.61 -0.16 -2.08
C HIS A 291 -17.12 -0.55 -2.01
N LEU A 292 -16.27 0.32 -1.42
CA LEU A 292 -14.85 0.00 -1.16
C LEU A 292 -14.67 -1.28 -0.35
N ASN A 293 -15.58 -1.56 0.59
CA ASN A 293 -15.53 -2.77 1.41
C ASN A 293 -15.95 -4.03 0.64
N THR A 294 -16.93 -3.93 -0.26
CA THR A 294 -17.30 -5.05 -1.16
C THR A 294 -16.19 -5.43 -2.13
N LEU A 295 -15.40 -4.46 -2.57
CA LEU A 295 -14.22 -4.68 -3.42
C LEU A 295 -13.01 -5.22 -2.64
N SER A 296 -12.98 -5.00 -1.33
CA SER A 296 -11.90 -5.40 -0.43
C SER A 296 -12.18 -6.67 0.36
N THR A 297 -13.33 -7.31 0.15
CA THR A 297 -13.64 -8.57 0.83
C THR A 297 -12.70 -9.63 0.26
N PRO A 298 -11.95 -10.38 1.09
CA PRO A 298 -11.20 -11.52 0.57
C PRO A 298 -12.22 -12.46 -0.07
N LEU A 299 -11.98 -12.86 -1.33
CA LEU A 299 -12.51 -14.10 -1.85
C LEU A 299 -12.30 -15.14 -0.74
N LYS A 300 -13.39 -15.71 -0.21
CA LYS A 300 -13.35 -16.89 0.66
C LYS A 300 -12.64 -17.99 -0.12
N THR A 301 -11.33 -17.99 -0.07
CA THR A 301 -10.51 -19.08 -0.53
C THR A 301 -10.53 -20.04 0.63
N GLN A 302 -11.24 -21.15 0.46
CA GLN A 302 -11.12 -22.29 1.37
C GLN A 302 -9.62 -22.55 1.56
N LEU A 303 -9.09 -22.22 2.73
CA LEU A 303 -7.84 -22.79 3.20
C LEU A 303 -8.11 -24.29 3.33
N ALA A 304 -7.79 -25.04 2.28
CA ALA A 304 -7.49 -26.44 2.44
C ALA A 304 -6.24 -26.48 3.34
N ALA A 305 -6.42 -26.92 4.58
CA ALA A 305 -5.34 -27.16 5.51
C ALA A 305 -4.29 -28.03 4.81
N LEU A 306 -3.09 -27.50 4.64
CA LEU A 306 -1.97 -28.28 4.14
C LEU A 306 -1.70 -29.42 5.14
N PRO A 307 -1.62 -30.68 4.70
CA PRO A 307 -1.25 -31.77 5.58
C PRO A 307 0.16 -31.54 6.11
N SER A 308 0.27 -31.36 7.43
CA SER A 308 1.54 -31.26 8.13
C SER A 308 2.20 -32.64 8.21
N THR A 309 2.98 -32.99 7.20
CA THR A 309 3.90 -34.15 7.26
C THR A 309 5.31 -33.68 6.98
N HIS A 310 5.92 -32.93 7.90
CA HIS A 310 7.37 -32.79 7.91
C HIS A 310 7.93 -33.23 9.26
N PRO A 311 8.85 -34.21 9.28
CA PRO A 311 9.53 -34.61 10.50
C PRO A 311 10.45 -33.47 10.94
N SER A 312 10.21 -32.96 12.14
CA SER A 312 11.06 -31.97 12.81
C SER A 312 12.43 -32.58 13.08
N ASN A 313 13.39 -32.38 12.18
CA ASN A 313 14.77 -32.79 12.42
C ASN A 313 15.59 -31.55 12.75
N ASN A 314 15.59 -31.22 14.04
CA ASN A 314 16.33 -30.13 14.68
C ASN A 314 17.86 -30.33 14.52
N ARG A 315 18.39 -30.18 13.30
CA ARG A 315 19.82 -30.27 13.01
C ARG A 315 20.43 -28.88 13.24
N LYS A 316 21.06 -28.70 14.40
CA LYS A 316 22.03 -27.62 14.69
C LYS A 316 23.30 -27.80 13.86
N GLY A 317 23.19 -27.76 12.52
CA GLY A 317 24.32 -27.83 11.59
C GLY A 317 24.75 -26.46 11.09
N LYS A 318 25.94 -26.35 10.48
CA LYS A 318 26.29 -25.17 9.67
C LYS A 318 25.25 -25.03 8.55
N PRO A 319 24.76 -23.81 8.24
CA PRO A 319 23.80 -23.62 7.15
C PRO A 319 24.35 -24.19 5.84
N THR A 320 23.55 -24.99 5.15
CA THR A 320 23.88 -25.52 3.81
C THR A 320 23.44 -24.57 2.69
N GLY A 321 22.78 -23.47 3.03
CA GLY A 321 22.44 -22.40 2.09
C GLY A 321 21.92 -21.15 2.78
N VAL A 322 21.51 -20.18 1.97
CA VAL A 322 21.04 -18.87 2.40
C VAL A 322 19.94 -18.37 1.45
N VAL A 323 18.93 -17.71 2.01
CA VAL A 323 17.86 -17.06 1.25
C VAL A 323 18.10 -15.55 1.26
N LEU A 324 18.02 -14.91 0.10
CA LEU A 324 18.17 -13.47 -0.06
C LEU A 324 16.86 -12.87 -0.55
N ILE A 325 16.39 -11.79 0.07
CA ILE A 325 15.12 -11.16 -0.29
C ILE A 325 15.32 -9.66 -0.49
N GLY A 326 14.86 -9.16 -1.63
CA GLY A 326 14.85 -7.75 -1.98
C GLY A 326 13.44 -7.22 -2.12
N SER A 327 13.14 -6.04 -1.60
CA SER A 327 11.79 -5.45 -1.68
C SER A 327 11.80 -3.92 -1.51
N SER A 328 10.75 -3.25 -2.00
CA SER A 328 10.60 -1.79 -1.90
C SER A 328 9.14 -1.41 -1.64
N THR A 329 8.51 -0.61 -2.51
CA THR A 329 7.10 -0.22 -2.38
C THR A 329 6.19 -1.46 -2.35
N GLY A 330 5.41 -1.58 -1.26
CA GLY A 330 4.56 -2.74 -0.95
C GLY A 330 5.30 -3.95 -0.38
N GLY A 331 6.62 -3.83 -0.23
CA GLY A 331 7.47 -4.88 0.32
C GLY A 331 7.10 -5.23 1.75
N VAL A 332 6.69 -4.25 2.56
CA VAL A 332 6.24 -4.47 3.96
C VAL A 332 5.09 -5.48 4.04
N ASP A 333 4.07 -5.36 3.19
CA ASP A 333 2.93 -6.28 3.17
C ASP A 333 3.31 -7.63 2.55
N ALA A 334 4.14 -7.61 1.50
CA ALA A 334 4.64 -8.82 0.88
C ALA A 334 5.50 -9.66 1.85
N LEU A 335 6.34 -9.00 2.63
CA LEU A 335 7.17 -9.62 3.67
C LEU A 335 6.31 -10.17 4.82
N ASP A 336 5.22 -9.50 5.19
CA ASP A 336 4.26 -9.99 6.19
C ASP A 336 3.65 -11.32 5.74
N VAL A 337 3.16 -11.38 4.49
CA VAL A 337 2.61 -12.61 3.88
C VAL A 337 3.68 -13.70 3.77
N LEU A 338 4.89 -13.33 3.36
CA LEU A 338 5.98 -14.29 3.14
C LEU A 338 6.48 -14.92 4.45
N LEU A 339 6.79 -14.10 5.46
CA LEU A 339 7.38 -14.57 6.71
C LEU A 339 6.39 -15.36 7.58
N THR A 340 5.09 -15.04 7.51
CA THR A 340 4.04 -15.79 8.23
C THR A 340 3.85 -17.21 7.68
N GLN A 341 4.25 -17.46 6.44
CA GLN A 341 4.14 -18.77 5.79
C GLN A 341 5.40 -19.65 5.95
N PHE A 342 6.52 -19.09 6.42
CA PHE A 342 7.72 -19.88 6.62
C PHE A 342 7.63 -20.78 7.86
N PRO A 343 8.11 -22.04 7.78
CA PRO A 343 8.28 -22.88 8.95
C PRO A 343 9.42 -22.36 9.83
N GLY A 344 9.50 -22.84 11.08
CA GLY A 344 10.59 -22.47 11.99
C GLY A 344 11.97 -23.03 11.60
N ASP A 345 12.03 -23.98 10.66
CA ASP A 345 13.26 -24.63 10.21
C ASP A 345 13.66 -24.14 8.81
N MET A 346 14.03 -22.87 8.71
CA MET A 346 14.50 -22.26 7.47
C MET A 346 16.02 -22.00 7.51
N PRO A 347 16.73 -22.07 6.37
CA PRO A 347 18.08 -21.49 6.26
C PRO A 347 18.08 -20.01 6.67
N PRO A 348 19.25 -19.42 7.00
CA PRO A 348 19.35 -17.98 7.26
C PRO A 348 18.76 -17.18 6.09
N ILE A 349 17.97 -16.16 6.43
CA ILE A 349 17.32 -15.27 5.47
C ILE A 349 17.90 -13.87 5.64
N CYS A 350 18.37 -13.23 4.56
CA CYS A 350 18.84 -11.85 4.59
C CYS A 350 17.93 -10.98 3.74
N ILE A 351 17.45 -9.86 4.31
CA ILE A 351 16.43 -9.02 3.67
C ILE A 351 16.94 -7.58 3.52
N ALA A 352 16.91 -7.07 2.29
CA ALA A 352 17.03 -5.65 2.00
C ALA A 352 15.66 -5.10 1.59
N GLN A 353 15.09 -4.25 2.44
CA GLN A 353 13.85 -3.51 2.18
C GLN A 353 14.18 -2.03 2.11
N HIS A 354 13.79 -1.34 1.04
CA HIS A 354 13.90 0.12 0.99
C HIS A 354 12.98 0.72 2.05
N ILE A 355 13.56 1.25 3.12
CA ILE A 355 12.84 1.79 4.27
C ILE A 355 13.62 2.98 4.86
N PRO A 356 12.95 4.07 5.29
CA PRO A 356 13.63 5.15 5.99
C PRO A 356 14.18 4.66 7.33
N GLN A 357 15.25 5.32 7.82
CA GLN A 357 15.99 4.92 9.02
C GLN A 357 15.09 4.71 10.24
N ASP A 358 14.11 5.59 10.44
CA ASP A 358 13.29 5.60 11.65
C ASP A 358 12.24 4.47 11.72
N TYR A 359 12.09 3.67 10.64
CA TYR A 359 11.01 2.68 10.52
C TYR A 359 11.49 1.22 10.51
N SER A 360 12.79 0.95 10.32
CA SER A 360 13.29 -0.42 10.18
C SER A 360 13.11 -1.25 11.45
N MET A 361 13.42 -0.68 12.62
CA MET A 361 13.30 -1.37 13.91
C MET A 361 11.84 -1.74 14.23
N ALA A 362 10.92 -0.79 14.07
CA ALA A 362 9.49 -1.04 14.32
C ALA A 362 8.92 -2.11 13.37
N LEU A 363 9.38 -2.14 12.12
CA LEU A 363 9.00 -3.20 11.17
C LEU A 363 9.53 -4.57 11.61
N VAL A 364 10.80 -4.64 12.00
CA VAL A 364 11.46 -5.88 12.45
C VAL A 364 10.76 -6.43 13.70
N GLU A 365 10.50 -5.60 14.70
CA GLU A 365 9.78 -5.99 15.91
C GLU A 365 8.39 -6.55 15.58
N ARG A 366 7.65 -5.87 14.69
CA ARG A 366 6.34 -6.34 14.23
C ARG A 366 6.43 -7.69 13.54
N LEU A 367 7.35 -7.87 12.60
CA LEU A 367 7.51 -9.12 11.86
C LEU A 367 7.94 -10.28 12.78
N ASN A 368 8.80 -10.01 13.77
CA ASN A 368 9.25 -11.01 14.75
C ASN A 368 8.09 -11.62 15.57
N THR A 369 6.98 -10.90 15.75
CA THR A 369 5.79 -11.42 16.43
C THR A 369 4.92 -12.35 15.58
N LYS A 370 5.18 -12.45 14.27
CA LYS A 370 4.29 -13.09 13.29
C LYS A 370 4.85 -14.36 12.66
N THR A 371 6.06 -14.76 13.02
CA THR A 371 6.76 -15.91 12.42
C THR A 371 7.43 -16.74 13.50
N PRO A 372 7.57 -18.07 13.33
CA PRO A 372 8.37 -18.91 14.24
C PRO A 372 9.89 -18.66 14.13
N LEU A 373 10.33 -17.85 13.16
CA LEU A 373 11.73 -17.48 12.97
C LEU A 373 12.15 -16.33 13.90
N THR A 374 13.43 -16.25 14.24
CA THR A 374 13.97 -15.08 14.95
C THR A 374 14.26 -13.97 13.94
N VAL A 375 13.45 -12.91 13.94
CA VAL A 375 13.64 -11.74 13.07
C VAL A 375 14.34 -10.62 13.82
N LYS A 376 15.43 -10.12 13.26
CA LYS A 376 16.24 -9.04 13.86
C LYS A 376 16.89 -8.15 12.82
N GLU A 377 17.25 -6.93 13.22
CA GLU A 377 18.19 -6.13 12.44
C GLU A 377 19.58 -6.79 12.44
N ALA A 378 20.25 -6.74 11.29
CA ALA A 378 21.58 -7.29 11.12
C ALA A 378 22.60 -6.50 11.93
N VAL A 379 23.41 -7.20 12.72
CA VAL A 379 24.53 -6.61 13.47
C VAL A 379 25.83 -6.89 12.73
N ASP A 380 26.70 -5.86 12.61
CA ASP A 380 27.96 -6.01 11.88
C ASP A 380 28.83 -7.13 12.47
N GLY A 381 29.27 -8.06 11.62
CA GLY A 381 30.14 -9.18 11.99
C GLY A 381 29.40 -10.40 12.56
N GLU A 382 28.07 -10.39 12.62
CA GLU A 382 27.30 -11.52 13.11
C GLU A 382 27.32 -12.71 12.14
N VAL A 383 27.52 -13.92 12.67
CA VAL A 383 27.50 -15.17 11.90
C VAL A 383 26.05 -15.52 11.53
N LEU A 384 25.82 -15.88 10.27
CA LEU A 384 24.51 -16.35 9.82
C LEU A 384 24.18 -17.71 10.43
N THR A 385 23.02 -17.79 11.09
CA THR A 385 22.52 -19.01 11.74
C THR A 385 21.15 -19.41 11.17
N GLN A 386 20.87 -20.70 11.23
CA GLN A 386 19.58 -21.26 10.81
C GLN A 386 18.43 -20.68 11.65
N SER A 387 17.24 -20.62 11.07
CA SER A 387 16.02 -20.09 11.70
C SER A 387 16.07 -18.60 12.05
N HIS A 388 17.00 -17.84 11.45
CA HIS A 388 17.13 -16.39 11.66
C HIS A 388 16.88 -15.60 10.38
N VAL A 389 16.24 -14.45 10.54
CA VAL A 389 16.03 -13.44 9.51
C VAL A 389 16.82 -12.18 9.89
N TYR A 390 17.76 -11.81 9.04
CA TYR A 390 18.63 -10.64 9.17
C TYR A 390 18.13 -9.52 8.28
N PHE A 391 17.54 -8.51 8.88
CA PHE A 391 17.00 -7.36 8.18
C PHE A 391 18.06 -6.26 8.06
N ALA A 392 18.20 -5.67 6.88
CA ALA A 392 19.08 -4.53 6.70
C ALA A 392 18.58 -3.34 7.54
N PRO A 393 19.40 -2.80 8.48
CA PRO A 393 19.01 -1.62 9.22
C PRO A 393 18.79 -0.45 8.26
N GLY A 394 17.84 0.43 8.56
CA GLY A 394 17.66 1.63 7.76
C GLY A 394 18.94 2.47 7.72
N ASN A 395 19.21 3.10 6.57
CA ASN A 395 20.43 3.84 6.29
C ASN A 395 21.74 3.02 6.36
N HIS A 396 21.68 1.68 6.41
CA HIS A 396 22.83 0.80 6.29
C HIS A 396 22.67 -0.16 5.11
N HIS A 397 23.76 -0.47 4.43
CA HIS A 397 23.80 -1.64 3.55
C HIS A 397 24.14 -2.87 4.36
N ILE A 398 23.63 -4.03 3.94
CA ILE A 398 24.13 -5.33 4.42
C ILE A 398 24.76 -6.10 3.27
N LYS A 399 25.89 -6.76 3.56
CA LYS A 399 26.54 -7.71 2.65
C LYS A 399 26.93 -8.99 3.37
N LEU A 400 27.07 -10.06 2.60
CA LEU A 400 27.58 -11.33 3.09
C LEU A 400 29.09 -11.43 2.84
N VAL A 401 29.82 -11.92 3.84
CA VAL A 401 31.26 -12.17 3.75
C VAL A 401 31.55 -13.57 4.27
N GLN A 402 32.20 -14.39 3.45
CA GLN A 402 32.70 -15.70 3.88
C GLN A 402 34.08 -15.53 4.52
N LEU A 403 34.21 -16.00 5.76
CA LEU A 403 35.45 -16.02 6.52
C LEU A 403 36.31 -17.23 6.13
N SER A 404 37.59 -17.21 6.53
CA SER A 404 38.55 -18.27 6.24
C SER A 404 38.20 -19.62 6.91
N ASP A 405 37.43 -19.60 8.00
CA ASP A 405 36.90 -20.79 8.69
C ASP A 405 35.63 -21.37 8.02
N GLY A 406 35.24 -20.79 6.89
CA GLY A 406 34.07 -21.17 6.10
C GLY A 406 32.75 -20.61 6.60
N ASN A 407 32.72 -19.93 7.76
CA ASN A 407 31.50 -19.28 8.25
C ASN A 407 31.15 -18.06 7.38
N VAL A 408 29.87 -17.78 7.24
CA VAL A 408 29.39 -16.56 6.56
C VAL A 408 28.88 -15.60 7.61
N VAL A 409 29.37 -14.37 7.56
CA VAL A 409 28.93 -13.27 8.42
C VAL A 409 28.18 -12.22 7.62
N VAL A 410 27.23 -11.56 8.26
CA VAL A 410 26.65 -10.32 7.75
C VAL A 410 27.54 -9.15 8.15
N ARG A 411 27.79 -8.24 7.21
CA ARG A 411 28.44 -6.95 7.48
C ARG A 411 27.45 -5.84 7.24
N ALA A 412 27.23 -5.00 8.24
CA ALA A 412 26.41 -3.79 8.14
C ALA A 412 27.35 -2.61 7.90
N THR A 413 27.17 -1.90 6.79
CA THR A 413 28.12 -0.87 6.34
C THR A 413 27.43 0.44 6.00
N LEU A 414 28.18 1.52 6.14
CA LEU A 414 27.79 2.87 5.71
C LEU A 414 28.40 3.23 4.35
N ASP A 415 28.70 2.22 3.52
CA ASP A 415 29.18 2.43 2.16
C ASP A 415 28.20 3.36 1.39
N PRO A 416 28.67 4.07 0.35
CA PRO A 416 27.82 5.00 -0.39
C PRO A 416 26.52 4.36 -0.91
N PRO A 417 25.41 5.11 -0.99
CA PRO A 417 24.17 4.62 -1.58
C PRO A 417 24.37 4.10 -3.01
N ILE A 418 23.71 3.01 -3.36
CA ILE A 418 23.69 2.47 -4.73
C ILE A 418 22.31 2.76 -5.31
N ASN A 419 22.27 3.40 -6.49
CA ASN A 419 21.01 3.86 -7.10
C ASN A 419 20.17 4.74 -6.15
N SER A 420 20.83 5.54 -5.30
CA SER A 420 20.23 6.34 -4.22
C SER A 420 19.59 5.54 -3.08
N PHE A 421 19.73 4.21 -3.04
CA PHE A 421 19.21 3.39 -1.95
C PHE A 421 20.31 3.01 -0.95
N ARG A 422 19.94 3.04 0.33
CA ARG A 422 20.68 2.46 1.45
C ARG A 422 19.69 2.08 2.56
N PRO A 423 19.28 0.80 2.66
CA PRO A 423 19.87 -0.38 2.02
C PRO A 423 19.57 -0.51 0.51
N SER A 424 20.54 -1.00 -0.26
CA SER A 424 20.36 -1.45 -1.65
C SER A 424 20.24 -2.96 -1.74
N VAL A 425 19.34 -3.42 -2.60
CA VAL A 425 19.15 -4.85 -2.89
C VAL A 425 20.29 -5.41 -3.73
N ASP A 426 20.74 -4.68 -4.77
CA ASP A 426 21.90 -5.09 -5.58
C ASP A 426 23.14 -5.29 -4.70
N TYR A 427 23.36 -4.42 -3.70
CA TYR A 427 24.50 -4.54 -2.78
C TYR A 427 24.49 -5.86 -1.99
N LEU A 428 23.33 -6.26 -1.47
CA LEU A 428 23.16 -7.55 -0.78
C LEU A 428 23.37 -8.70 -1.77
N PHE A 429 22.67 -8.68 -2.91
CA PHE A 429 22.69 -9.78 -3.88
C PHE A 429 24.09 -9.98 -4.50
N ASP A 430 24.76 -8.91 -4.91
CA ASP A 430 26.11 -8.97 -5.47
C ASP A 430 27.13 -9.51 -4.46
N SER A 431 26.98 -9.18 -3.17
CA SER A 431 27.89 -9.71 -2.16
C SER A 431 27.82 -11.23 -2.02
N ALA A 432 26.62 -11.80 -2.18
CA ALA A 432 26.39 -13.23 -2.07
C ALA A 432 27.01 -14.02 -3.23
N THR A 433 27.30 -13.37 -4.37
CA THR A 433 28.02 -13.98 -5.50
C THR A 433 29.46 -14.40 -5.18
N LYS A 434 30.00 -13.95 -4.03
CA LYS A 434 31.35 -14.30 -3.58
C LYS A 434 31.36 -15.49 -2.62
N ILE A 435 30.19 -15.96 -2.21
CA ILE A 435 30.02 -17.02 -1.22
C ILE A 435 30.11 -18.37 -1.92
N LYS A 436 30.96 -19.27 -1.41
CA LYS A 436 31.18 -20.60 -1.98
C LYS A 436 30.62 -21.69 -1.08
N GLY A 437 30.08 -22.74 -1.70
CA GLY A 437 29.62 -23.95 -1.00
C GLY A 437 28.27 -23.82 -0.31
N LEU A 438 27.54 -22.71 -0.52
CA LEU A 438 26.18 -22.53 -0.03
C LEU A 438 25.18 -22.58 -1.18
N HIS A 439 24.03 -23.21 -0.95
CA HIS A 439 22.90 -23.15 -1.86
C HIS A 439 22.19 -21.81 -1.72
N ILE A 440 22.19 -20.98 -2.77
CA ILE A 440 21.60 -19.63 -2.73
C ILE A 440 20.26 -19.64 -3.45
N VAL A 441 19.23 -19.17 -2.76
CA VAL A 441 17.92 -18.85 -3.34
C VAL A 441 17.68 -17.36 -3.14
N ALA A 442 17.30 -16.65 -4.19
CA ALA A 442 17.05 -15.22 -4.12
C ALA A 442 15.66 -14.87 -4.64
N ALA A 443 14.94 -14.03 -3.92
CA ALA A 443 13.60 -13.55 -4.29
C ALA A 443 13.58 -12.02 -4.37
N LEU A 444 13.09 -11.49 -5.50
CA LEU A 444 12.85 -10.07 -5.68
C LEU A 444 11.35 -9.81 -5.67
N LEU A 445 10.88 -9.13 -4.63
CA LEU A 445 9.48 -8.83 -4.40
C LEU A 445 9.08 -7.52 -5.07
N THR A 446 7.82 -7.12 -4.85
CA THR A 446 7.26 -5.86 -5.28
C THR A 446 8.16 -4.66 -4.93
N GLY A 447 8.21 -3.72 -5.87
CA GLY A 447 9.00 -2.52 -5.70
C GLY A 447 9.18 -1.72 -6.99
N MET A 448 9.45 -0.43 -6.82
CA MET A 448 9.70 0.49 -7.92
C MET A 448 11.18 0.47 -8.34
N GLY A 449 11.45 0.80 -9.60
CA GLY A 449 12.81 0.95 -10.11
C GLY A 449 13.43 -0.39 -10.52
N SER A 450 14.75 -0.47 -10.44
CA SER A 450 15.54 -1.60 -10.95
C SER A 450 16.50 -2.21 -9.93
N ASP A 451 16.52 -1.71 -8.69
CA ASP A 451 17.45 -2.23 -7.67
C ASP A 451 17.14 -3.71 -7.38
N GLY A 452 18.20 -4.50 -7.24
CA GLY A 452 18.14 -5.95 -7.13
C GLY A 452 18.08 -6.71 -8.45
N ALA A 453 17.74 -6.07 -9.58
CA ALA A 453 17.62 -6.76 -10.86
C ALA A 453 18.99 -7.23 -11.40
N LYS A 454 20.04 -6.43 -11.22
CA LYS A 454 21.40 -6.77 -11.66
C LYS A 454 22.02 -7.82 -10.75
N GLY A 455 21.87 -7.65 -9.44
CA GLY A 455 22.32 -8.64 -8.45
C GLY A 455 21.63 -9.98 -8.63
N LEU A 456 20.32 -9.99 -8.94
CA LEU A 456 19.59 -11.22 -9.24
C LEU A 456 20.11 -11.88 -10.51
N HIS A 457 20.47 -11.10 -11.53
CA HIS A 457 21.08 -11.61 -12.76
C HIS A 457 22.45 -12.27 -12.49
N HIS A 458 23.30 -11.61 -11.70
CA HIS A 458 24.60 -12.17 -11.31
C HIS A 458 24.46 -13.46 -10.50
N LEU A 459 23.51 -13.51 -9.56
CA LEU A 459 23.22 -14.70 -8.77
C LEU A 459 22.76 -15.86 -9.65
N LYS A 460 21.83 -15.61 -10.59
CA LYS A 460 21.38 -16.63 -11.54
C LYS A 460 22.54 -17.19 -12.37
N HIS A 461 23.44 -16.33 -12.83
CA HIS A 461 24.64 -16.76 -13.57
C HIS A 461 25.59 -17.65 -12.77
N GLN A 462 25.55 -17.58 -11.45
CA GLN A 462 26.31 -18.46 -10.56
C GLN A 462 25.55 -19.73 -10.14
N GLY A 463 24.37 -19.97 -10.71
CA GLY A 463 23.56 -21.15 -10.43
C GLY A 463 22.61 -21.00 -9.24
N ALA A 464 22.42 -19.78 -8.71
CA ALA A 464 21.37 -19.55 -7.71
C ALA A 464 19.98 -19.66 -8.34
N PHE A 465 19.01 -20.17 -7.59
CA PHE A 465 17.62 -20.18 -8.04
C PHE A 465 16.97 -18.83 -7.75
N THR A 466 16.53 -18.13 -8.79
CA THR A 466 16.03 -16.76 -8.66
C THR A 466 14.53 -16.65 -8.93
N LEU A 467 13.84 -16.01 -7.99
CA LEU A 467 12.40 -15.86 -7.96
C LEU A 467 12.02 -14.38 -8.07
N VAL A 468 10.92 -14.08 -8.74
CA VAL A 468 10.31 -12.75 -8.69
C VAL A 468 8.83 -12.85 -8.37
N GLN A 469 8.32 -11.89 -7.60
CA GLN A 469 6.90 -11.77 -7.36
C GLN A 469 6.17 -11.49 -8.68
N ASP A 470 5.05 -12.17 -8.92
CA ASP A 470 4.26 -11.97 -10.11
C ASP A 470 3.62 -10.57 -10.15
N GLU A 471 3.34 -10.10 -11.36
CA GLU A 471 2.79 -8.76 -11.56
C GLU A 471 1.44 -8.57 -10.89
N LYS A 472 0.60 -9.62 -10.91
CA LYS A 472 -0.76 -9.62 -10.38
C LYS A 472 -0.80 -9.41 -8.87
N SER A 473 0.14 -10.01 -8.15
CA SER A 473 0.23 -9.90 -6.71
C SER A 473 1.18 -8.79 -6.27
N CYS A 474 1.92 -8.16 -7.18
CA CYS A 474 2.77 -7.01 -6.87
C CYS A 474 1.93 -5.77 -6.55
N VAL A 475 2.46 -4.98 -5.63
CA VAL A 475 2.02 -3.63 -5.36
C VAL A 475 2.54 -2.69 -6.45
N VAL A 476 3.83 -2.80 -6.80
CA VAL A 476 4.51 -2.13 -7.90
C VAL A 476 5.36 -3.16 -8.62
N TYR A 477 5.10 -3.41 -9.91
CA TYR A 477 5.87 -4.35 -10.73
C TYR A 477 7.01 -3.65 -11.49
N GLY A 478 7.89 -2.96 -10.76
CA GLY A 478 9.08 -2.30 -11.31
C GLY A 478 10.30 -3.23 -11.29
N MET A 479 10.79 -3.51 -10.07
CA MET A 479 12.00 -4.31 -9.85
C MET A 479 11.90 -5.70 -10.49
N GLY A 480 10.77 -6.38 -10.30
CA GLY A 480 10.50 -7.69 -10.90
C GLY A 480 10.42 -7.67 -12.44
N ARG A 481 9.89 -6.59 -13.03
CA ARG A 481 9.83 -6.43 -14.49
C ARG A 481 11.23 -6.28 -15.08
N VAL A 482 12.05 -5.39 -14.52
CA VAL A 482 13.42 -5.17 -14.98
C VAL A 482 14.25 -6.44 -14.83
N ALA A 483 14.11 -7.16 -13.72
CA ALA A 483 14.77 -8.45 -13.54
C ALA A 483 14.37 -9.47 -14.61
N LYS A 484 13.08 -9.53 -14.98
CA LYS A 484 12.59 -10.40 -16.06
C LYS A 484 13.16 -10.01 -17.42
N GLU A 485 13.17 -8.71 -17.73
CA GLU A 485 13.74 -8.17 -18.98
C GLU A 485 15.25 -8.45 -19.10
N LEU A 486 15.98 -8.44 -17.98
CA LEU A 486 17.39 -8.81 -17.92
C LEU A 486 17.65 -10.33 -18.00
N GLY A 487 16.62 -11.17 -18.07
CA GLY A 487 16.78 -12.63 -18.04
C GLY A 487 17.22 -13.16 -16.67
N ALA A 488 17.07 -12.37 -15.61
CA ALA A 488 17.53 -12.68 -14.25
C ALA A 488 16.65 -13.68 -13.49
N VAL A 489 15.52 -14.11 -14.07
CA VAL A 489 14.45 -14.84 -13.35
C VAL A 489 14.44 -16.31 -13.75
N CYS A 490 14.40 -17.22 -12.77
CA CYS A 490 14.12 -18.65 -12.98
C CYS A 490 12.61 -18.91 -12.95
N ARG A 491 11.88 -18.34 -11.97
CA ARG A 491 10.43 -18.50 -11.86
C ARG A 491 9.75 -17.22 -11.35
N THR A 492 8.61 -16.90 -11.95
CA THR A 492 7.70 -15.84 -11.48
C THR A 492 6.60 -16.48 -10.63
N VAL A 493 6.36 -15.95 -9.43
CA VAL A 493 5.51 -16.61 -8.41
C VAL A 493 4.61 -15.58 -7.72
N PRO A 494 3.30 -15.84 -7.54
CA PRO A 494 2.46 -14.95 -6.75
C PRO A 494 2.87 -14.97 -5.27
N ILE A 495 2.65 -13.86 -4.56
CA ILE A 495 3.16 -13.68 -3.20
C ILE A 495 2.69 -14.75 -2.20
N HIS A 496 1.47 -15.28 -2.37
CA HIS A 496 0.91 -16.31 -1.51
C HIS A 496 1.50 -17.71 -1.74
N GLU A 497 2.25 -17.91 -2.84
CA GLU A 497 3.01 -19.14 -3.12
C GLU A 497 4.52 -18.95 -2.96
N MET A 498 4.99 -17.72 -2.72
CA MET A 498 6.42 -17.38 -2.69
C MET A 498 7.18 -18.16 -1.62
N ALA A 499 6.61 -18.31 -0.42
CA ALA A 499 7.24 -19.08 0.66
C ALA A 499 7.48 -20.53 0.23
N ARG A 500 6.46 -21.16 -0.34
CA ARG A 500 6.52 -22.53 -0.87
C ARG A 500 7.57 -22.64 -1.98
N ALA A 501 7.58 -21.71 -2.93
CA ALA A 501 8.56 -21.73 -4.03
C ALA A 501 10.01 -21.59 -3.53
N ILE A 502 10.26 -20.76 -2.51
CA ILE A 502 11.58 -20.64 -1.87
C ILE A 502 11.98 -21.96 -1.21
N ILE A 503 11.07 -22.62 -0.50
CA ILE A 503 11.31 -23.91 0.16
C ILE A 503 11.61 -25.00 -0.88
N GLU A 504 10.80 -25.11 -1.94
CA GLU A 504 10.99 -26.07 -3.03
C GLU A 504 12.34 -25.85 -3.74
N ALA A 505 12.68 -24.59 -4.02
CA ALA A 505 13.97 -24.23 -4.60
C ALA A 505 15.12 -24.64 -3.67
N TYR A 506 15.02 -24.34 -2.38
CA TYR A 506 16.07 -24.67 -1.39
C TYR A 506 16.26 -26.18 -1.21
N GLN A 507 15.18 -26.96 -1.21
CA GLN A 507 15.22 -28.42 -1.07
C GLN A 507 15.70 -29.15 -2.34
N GLY A 508 15.96 -28.42 -3.44
CA GLY A 508 16.49 -29.01 -4.67
C GLY A 508 15.45 -29.71 -5.54
N ALA A 509 14.15 -29.44 -5.34
CA ALA A 509 13.07 -30.05 -6.14
C ALA A 509 13.12 -29.70 -7.64
N PHE A 510 13.96 -28.74 -8.04
CA PHE A 510 14.16 -28.32 -9.44
C PHE A 510 15.52 -28.73 -10.05
N ALA A 511 16.35 -29.49 -9.33
CA ALA A 511 17.60 -30.03 -9.89
C ALA A 511 17.36 -31.08 -11.01
N SER A 512 16.13 -31.59 -11.16
CA SER A 512 15.74 -32.52 -12.23
C SER A 512 15.37 -31.82 -13.55
N GLU A 513 14.92 -30.57 -13.54
CA GLU A 513 14.49 -29.85 -14.75
C GLU A 513 15.64 -29.14 -15.48
N LEU A 514 16.69 -28.73 -14.74
CA LEU A 514 17.90 -28.13 -15.34
C LEU A 514 18.86 -29.16 -15.92
N SER A 515 18.68 -30.46 -15.63
CA SER A 515 19.50 -31.55 -16.18
C SER A 515 18.92 -32.23 -17.42
N HIS A 516 17.68 -31.90 -17.83
CA HIS A 516 16.99 -32.56 -18.96
C HIS A 516 16.68 -31.63 -20.15
N GLY A 517 17.25 -30.42 -20.20
CA GLY A 517 17.01 -29.46 -21.27
C GLY A 517 18.27 -29.05 -22.03
N LYS A 518 18.56 -29.75 -23.13
CA LYS A 518 19.55 -29.47 -24.21
C LYS A 518 20.89 -30.22 -24.15
N THR A 519 20.86 -31.50 -24.52
CA THR A 519 22.02 -32.12 -25.20
C THR A 519 21.67 -33.19 -26.26
N ASP A 520 20.43 -33.32 -26.74
CA ASP A 520 20.09 -34.46 -27.61
C ASP A 520 19.25 -34.19 -28.87
N GLU A 521 19.12 -32.93 -29.32
CA GLU A 521 18.38 -32.62 -30.57
C GLU A 521 19.17 -31.86 -31.66
N LEU A 522 20.50 -31.71 -31.51
CA LEU A 522 21.34 -31.05 -32.52
C LEU A 522 22.44 -31.93 -33.13
N THR A 523 22.43 -33.25 -32.84
CA THR A 523 23.43 -34.22 -33.35
C THR A 523 22.85 -35.28 -34.29
N LYS A 524 21.58 -35.17 -34.71
CA LYS A 524 20.94 -36.14 -35.63
C LYS A 524 20.57 -35.63 -37.03
N GLU A 525 20.89 -34.39 -37.38
CA GLU A 525 20.72 -33.87 -38.76
C GLU A 525 22.05 -33.46 -39.45
N LEU A 526 23.20 -33.90 -38.94
CA LEU A 526 24.50 -33.71 -39.60
C LEU A 526 25.35 -35.00 -39.65
N ARG A 527 24.73 -36.13 -39.97
CA ARG A 527 25.43 -37.32 -40.49
C ARG A 527 24.68 -37.95 -41.65
#